data_AF-A0A328FAB4-F1
#
_entry.id   AF-A0A328FAB4-F1
#
_cell.length_a   1.000
_cell.length_b   1.000
_cell.length_c   1.000
_cell.angle_alpha   90.00
_cell.angle_beta   90.00
_cell.angle_gamma   90.00
#
_symmetry.space_group_name_H-M   'P 1'
#
loop_
_entity.id
_entity.type
_entity.pdbx_description
1 polymer ?
#
loop_
_entity_poly.entity_id
_entity_poly.type
_entity_poly.pdbx_seq_one_letter_code
_entity_poly.pdbx_strand_id
1 'polypeptide(L)'
;MIQPIHPTAIIDSSARIDENVTIGPYTIVKGDVAIGSGTTIGPYCTIDDHVTIGPDCNIFQYASIGGAPQDLKFHGETTYLTIGRGSIIREFVTINRGTGFGGGLTAVGEENYLMAYTHIAHDCKTGKGVILANNSTLGGHVEIGSYATVGGLVAIHQFVKIGDYAYIGGKSGVVKDIPPFVIAAGDRAVLHGLNNVGLKRRNFEPSVIRQLKKAYRIFFRIGLTVTQAVERTKAEIEQVPEVVTFTEFIQNSNRGVTR
;
A
#
# COMPACT_ATOMS: atom_id res chain seq x y z
N MET A 1 16.05 8.14 33.05
CA MET A 1 15.91 7.08 32.03
C MET A 1 14.58 7.28 31.34
N ILE A 2 14.54 7.33 30.01
CA ILE A 2 13.25 7.30 29.28
C ILE A 2 12.67 5.91 29.55
N GLN A 3 11.51 5.83 30.18
CA GLN A 3 10.82 4.55 30.34
C GLN A 3 10.37 4.06 28.95
N PRO A 4 10.56 2.77 28.62
CA PRO A 4 10.11 2.23 27.33
C PRO A 4 8.64 2.56 27.06
N ILE A 5 7.77 2.40 28.07
CA ILE A 5 6.37 2.82 28.01
C ILE A 5 6.18 4.02 28.93
N HIS A 6 5.68 5.12 28.38
CA HIS A 6 5.43 6.33 29.16
C HIS A 6 4.27 6.14 30.15
N PRO A 7 4.34 6.66 31.41
CA PRO A 7 3.30 6.47 32.42
C PRO A 7 1.90 6.98 32.06
N THR A 8 1.81 7.89 31.09
CA THR A 8 0.53 8.44 30.61
C THR A 8 -0.04 7.69 29.41
N ALA A 9 0.65 6.67 28.90
CA ALA A 9 0.08 5.76 27.94
C ALA A 9 -1.00 4.90 28.61
N ILE A 10 -2.11 4.68 27.92
CA ILE A 10 -3.20 3.83 28.40
C ILE A 10 -3.17 2.56 27.57
N ILE A 11 -2.83 1.45 28.21
CA ILE A 11 -2.65 0.16 27.54
C ILE A 11 -3.61 -0.83 28.16
N ASP A 12 -4.42 -1.46 27.32
CA ASP A 12 -5.29 -2.56 27.73
C ASP A 12 -4.47 -3.75 28.24
N SER A 13 -4.94 -4.39 29.31
CA SER A 13 -4.28 -5.56 29.90
C SER A 13 -4.15 -6.76 28.96
N SER A 14 -4.96 -6.83 27.89
CA SER A 14 -4.92 -7.89 26.89
C SER A 14 -3.87 -7.67 25.79
N ALA A 15 -3.26 -6.48 25.73
CA ALA A 15 -2.22 -6.18 24.74
C ALA A 15 -0.94 -7.01 24.99
N ARG A 16 -0.38 -7.55 23.91
CA ARG A 16 0.88 -8.30 23.88
C ARG A 16 1.97 -7.41 23.31
N ILE A 17 2.80 -6.86 24.19
CA ILE A 17 3.85 -5.90 23.83
C ILE A 17 5.21 -6.52 24.12
N ASP A 18 6.08 -6.57 23.11
CA ASP A 18 7.45 -7.03 23.28
C ASP A 18 8.29 -6.10 24.18
N GLU A 19 9.30 -6.64 24.85
CA GLU A 19 10.11 -5.93 25.86
C GLU A 19 10.87 -4.71 25.32
N ASN A 20 11.23 -4.70 24.02
CA ASN A 20 12.00 -3.60 23.41
C ASN A 20 11.12 -2.55 22.72
N VAL A 21 9.80 -2.60 22.92
CA VAL A 21 8.87 -1.62 22.36
C VAL A 21 8.92 -0.32 23.16
N THR A 22 8.88 0.82 22.45
CA THR A 22 8.70 2.12 23.09
C THR A 22 7.35 2.76 22.75
N ILE A 23 6.68 3.33 23.76
CA ILE A 23 5.35 3.96 23.62
C ILE A 23 5.37 5.32 24.30
N GLY A 24 5.12 6.35 23.51
CA GLY A 24 5.11 7.75 23.91
C GLY A 24 3.90 8.15 24.76
N PRO A 25 3.95 9.36 25.35
CA PRO A 25 2.89 9.86 26.24
C PRO A 25 1.54 9.95 25.55
N TYR A 26 0.48 9.67 26.30
CA TYR A 26 -0.93 9.80 25.89
C TYR A 26 -1.33 8.93 24.69
N THR A 27 -0.52 7.93 24.36
CA THR A 27 -0.91 6.90 23.39
C THR A 27 -1.85 5.91 24.04
N ILE A 28 -2.87 5.49 23.29
CA ILE A 28 -3.89 4.53 23.71
C ILE A 28 -3.71 3.25 22.89
N VAL A 29 -3.62 2.11 23.56
CA VAL A 29 -3.60 0.76 22.95
C VAL A 29 -4.78 -0.02 23.50
N LYS A 30 -5.73 -0.42 22.64
CA LYS A 30 -7.01 -1.01 23.05
C LYS A 30 -7.09 -2.49 22.69
N GLY A 31 -7.56 -3.33 23.61
CA GLY A 31 -7.90 -4.72 23.35
C GLY A 31 -6.74 -5.60 22.87
N ASP A 32 -7.07 -6.55 22.00
CA ASP A 32 -6.18 -7.55 21.42
C ASP A 32 -5.23 -6.92 20.39
N VAL A 33 -4.16 -6.32 20.89
CA VAL A 33 -3.08 -5.74 20.10
C VAL A 33 -1.80 -6.52 20.33
N ALA A 34 -1.07 -6.81 19.26
CA ALA A 34 0.28 -7.37 19.31
C ALA A 34 1.29 -6.38 18.70
N ILE A 35 2.38 -6.07 19.42
CA ILE A 35 3.42 -5.15 18.97
C ILE A 35 4.79 -5.83 19.05
N GLY A 36 5.44 -5.99 17.90
CA GLY A 36 6.73 -6.64 17.77
C GLY A 36 7.91 -5.79 18.22
N SER A 37 9.00 -6.48 18.60
CA SER A 37 10.24 -5.91 19.14
C SER A 37 10.82 -4.75 18.33
N GLY A 38 11.44 -3.79 19.01
CA GLY A 38 12.08 -2.62 18.40
C GLY A 38 11.11 -1.58 17.82
N THR A 39 9.80 -1.82 17.88
CA THR A 39 8.81 -0.85 17.42
C THR A 39 8.73 0.35 18.35
N THR A 40 8.66 1.54 17.76
CA THR A 40 8.47 2.82 18.47
C THR A 40 7.14 3.44 18.07
N ILE A 41 6.34 3.83 19.06
CA ILE A 41 5.08 4.53 18.90
C ILE A 41 5.19 5.88 19.58
N GLY A 42 5.01 6.95 18.81
CA GLY A 42 5.04 8.34 19.25
C GLY A 42 3.86 8.69 20.14
N PRO A 43 3.80 9.94 20.64
CA PRO A 43 2.75 10.38 21.53
C PRO A 43 1.40 10.55 20.83
N TYR A 44 0.31 10.53 21.58
CA TYR A 44 -1.05 10.78 21.07
C TYR A 44 -1.50 9.85 19.93
N CYS A 45 -0.92 8.65 19.82
CA CYS A 45 -1.41 7.66 18.87
C CYS A 45 -2.61 6.92 19.45
N THR A 46 -3.47 6.40 18.58
CA THR A 46 -4.51 5.43 18.97
C THR A 46 -4.31 4.16 18.18
N ILE A 47 -4.07 3.05 18.88
CA ILE A 47 -4.04 1.70 18.33
C ILE A 47 -5.30 1.00 18.84
N ASP A 48 -6.27 0.79 17.95
CA ASP A 48 -7.53 0.12 18.23
C ASP A 48 -7.37 -1.41 18.28
N ASP A 49 -8.45 -2.09 18.68
CA ASP A 49 -8.52 -3.54 18.88
C ASP A 49 -8.27 -4.34 17.60
N HIS A 50 -7.77 -5.57 17.76
CA HIS A 50 -7.47 -6.54 16.70
C HIS A 50 -6.40 -6.08 15.70
N VAL A 51 -5.32 -5.49 16.22
CA VAL A 51 -4.19 -4.99 15.43
C VAL A 51 -2.93 -5.80 15.73
N THR A 52 -2.22 -6.22 14.68
CA THR A 52 -0.87 -6.78 14.81
C THR A 52 0.14 -5.88 14.10
N ILE A 53 1.14 -5.40 14.83
CA ILE A 53 2.25 -4.57 14.32
C ILE A 53 3.54 -5.39 14.41
N GLY A 54 4.21 -5.58 13.28
CA GLY A 54 5.49 -6.27 13.18
C GLY A 54 6.64 -5.50 13.84
N PRO A 55 7.83 -6.11 13.92
CA PRO A 55 8.99 -5.51 14.56
C PRO A 55 9.54 -4.30 13.80
N ASP A 56 10.38 -3.51 14.47
CA ASP A 56 11.14 -2.39 13.91
C ASP A 56 10.28 -1.29 13.24
N CYS A 57 8.99 -1.17 13.61
CA CYS A 57 8.14 -0.12 13.05
C CYS A 57 8.37 1.22 13.76
N ASN A 58 8.12 2.34 13.07
CA ASN A 58 8.14 3.67 13.67
C ASN A 58 6.85 4.42 13.36
N ILE A 59 6.00 4.57 14.37
CA ILE A 59 4.69 5.21 14.27
C ILE A 59 4.77 6.58 14.92
N PHE A 60 4.51 7.64 14.16
CA PHE A 60 4.61 9.02 14.60
C PHE A 60 3.29 9.51 15.21
N GLN A 61 3.37 10.66 15.88
CA GLN A 61 2.28 11.22 16.66
C GLN A 61 0.98 11.40 15.90
N TYR A 62 -0.14 11.26 16.62
CA TYR A 62 -1.50 11.43 16.08
C TYR A 62 -1.92 10.41 15.00
N ALA A 63 -1.17 9.33 14.80
CA ALA A 63 -1.62 8.24 13.93
C ALA A 63 -2.79 7.49 14.57
N SER A 64 -3.76 7.09 13.75
CA SER A 64 -4.91 6.25 14.13
C SER A 64 -4.84 4.93 13.39
N ILE A 65 -4.60 3.86 14.14
CA ILE A 65 -4.26 2.54 13.62
C ILE A 65 -5.31 1.54 14.09
N GLY A 66 -5.92 0.82 13.15
CA GLY A 66 -6.93 -0.21 13.44
C GLY A 66 -8.34 0.33 13.62
N GLY A 67 -8.56 1.63 13.38
CA GLY A 67 -9.88 2.25 13.54
C GLY A 67 -10.96 1.55 12.72
N ALA A 68 -12.21 1.61 13.17
CA ALA A 68 -13.34 0.99 12.48
C ALA A 68 -13.44 1.45 11.00
N PRO A 69 -13.82 0.56 10.08
CA PRO A 69 -14.11 0.92 8.69
C PRO A 69 -15.10 2.07 8.59
N GLN A 70 -14.89 2.94 7.61
CA GLN A 70 -15.83 4.01 7.26
C GLN A 70 -16.94 3.56 6.28
N ASP A 71 -16.99 2.26 5.95
CA ASP A 71 -18.06 1.68 5.15
C ASP A 71 -19.35 1.59 5.98
N LEU A 72 -20.46 2.12 5.45
CA LEU A 72 -21.76 2.14 6.11
C LEU A 72 -22.35 0.74 6.40
N LYS A 73 -21.86 -0.30 5.72
CA LYS A 73 -22.23 -1.70 5.96
C LYS A 73 -21.49 -2.32 7.15
N PHE A 74 -20.50 -1.63 7.71
CA PHE A 74 -19.78 -2.09 8.90
C PHE A 74 -20.68 -1.92 10.14
N HIS A 75 -20.90 -3.00 10.87
CA HIS A 75 -21.84 -3.03 12.01
C HIS A 75 -21.18 -3.48 13.31
N GLY A 76 -19.85 -3.38 13.40
CA GLY A 76 -19.09 -3.74 14.59
C GLY A 76 -18.57 -5.17 14.59
N GLU A 77 -18.59 -5.85 13.45
CA GLU A 77 -17.99 -7.17 13.33
C GLU A 77 -16.48 -7.16 13.67
N THR A 78 -15.98 -8.29 14.17
CA THR A 78 -14.55 -8.47 14.45
C THR A 78 -13.77 -8.63 13.15
N THR A 79 -12.87 -7.68 12.90
CA THR A 79 -11.98 -7.64 11.74
C THR A 79 -10.61 -7.14 12.16
N TYR A 80 -9.63 -7.31 11.28
CA TYR A 80 -8.23 -7.25 11.64
C TYR A 80 -7.47 -6.23 10.82
N LEU A 81 -6.36 -5.78 11.39
CA LEU A 81 -5.29 -5.06 10.71
C LEU A 81 -3.95 -5.73 11.02
N THR A 82 -3.16 -5.98 9.99
CA THR A 82 -1.76 -6.40 10.13
C THR A 82 -0.82 -5.38 9.48
N ILE A 83 0.26 -5.01 10.17
CA ILE A 83 1.32 -4.14 9.65
C ILE A 83 2.64 -4.92 9.69
N GLY A 84 3.29 -5.06 8.55
CA GLY A 84 4.58 -5.74 8.42
C GLY A 84 5.74 -4.94 9.02
N ARG A 85 6.88 -5.62 9.17
CA ARG A 85 8.07 -5.08 9.83
C ARG A 85 8.62 -3.81 9.16
N GLY A 86 9.33 -2.99 9.93
CA GLY A 86 10.15 -1.89 9.40
C GLY A 86 9.35 -0.74 8.77
N SER A 87 8.03 -0.70 8.95
CA SER A 87 7.19 0.34 8.37
C SER A 87 7.33 1.65 9.14
N ILE A 88 7.41 2.76 8.41
CA ILE A 88 7.39 4.11 8.97
C ILE A 88 6.04 4.74 8.67
N ILE A 89 5.32 5.06 9.73
CA ILE A 89 3.97 5.59 9.68
C ILE A 89 3.99 7.00 10.26
N ARG A 90 3.87 8.00 9.38
CA ARG A 90 4.00 9.41 9.75
C ARG A 90 2.73 9.95 10.43
N GLU A 91 2.81 11.22 10.80
CA GLU A 91 1.80 11.94 11.56
C GLU A 91 0.44 11.90 10.89
N PHE A 92 -0.63 11.75 11.68
CA PHE A 92 -2.02 11.76 11.18
C PHE A 92 -2.34 10.69 10.11
N VAL A 93 -1.49 9.66 9.95
CA VAL A 93 -1.85 8.52 9.11
C VAL A 93 -3.03 7.79 9.74
N THR A 94 -3.97 7.38 8.90
CA THR A 94 -5.13 6.59 9.30
C THR A 94 -5.14 5.25 8.56
N ILE A 95 -5.30 4.16 9.31
CA ILE A 95 -5.36 2.80 8.75
C ILE A 95 -6.55 2.10 9.39
N ASN A 96 -7.56 1.78 8.59
CA ASN A 96 -8.73 1.07 9.09
C ASN A 96 -8.57 -0.44 8.97
N ARG A 97 -9.15 -1.19 9.91
CA ARG A 97 -9.28 -2.65 9.82
C ARG A 97 -10.21 -3.05 8.67
N GLY A 98 -10.31 -4.35 8.37
CA GLY A 98 -11.16 -4.85 7.29
C GLY A 98 -12.66 -4.79 7.59
N THR A 99 -13.48 -5.30 6.67
CA THR A 99 -14.93 -5.49 6.84
C THR A 99 -15.30 -6.97 6.74
N GLY A 100 -16.38 -7.40 7.39
CA GLY A 100 -16.78 -8.81 7.40
C GLY A 100 -17.07 -9.39 6.01
N PHE A 101 -17.58 -8.55 5.10
CA PHE A 101 -17.83 -8.93 3.69
C PHE A 101 -16.60 -8.73 2.79
N GLY A 102 -15.59 -7.99 3.23
CA GLY A 102 -14.39 -7.63 2.48
C GLY A 102 -13.21 -8.58 2.64
N GLY A 103 -13.36 -9.61 3.45
CA GLY A 103 -12.30 -10.55 3.84
C GLY A 103 -11.77 -10.32 5.25
N GLY A 104 -12.27 -9.30 5.96
CA GLY A 104 -12.02 -9.08 7.38
C GLY A 104 -10.61 -8.64 7.72
N LEU A 105 -9.79 -8.25 6.73
CA LEU A 105 -8.39 -7.93 6.94
C LEU A 105 -7.93 -6.79 6.03
N THR A 106 -7.39 -5.73 6.66
CA THR A 106 -6.48 -4.78 6.01
C THR A 106 -5.05 -5.24 6.27
N ALA A 107 -4.22 -5.32 5.22
CA ALA A 107 -2.84 -5.80 5.33
C ALA A 107 -1.84 -4.78 4.77
N VAL A 108 -1.04 -4.19 5.67
CA VAL A 108 0.10 -3.36 5.31
C VAL A 108 1.36 -4.23 5.28
N GLY A 109 2.07 -4.24 4.16
CA GLY A 109 3.30 -5.02 4.00
C GLY A 109 4.48 -4.46 4.79
N GLU A 110 5.69 -4.85 4.39
CA GLU A 110 6.93 -4.50 5.09
C GLU A 110 7.59 -3.25 4.53
N GLU A 111 8.35 -2.55 5.37
CA GLU A 111 9.26 -1.46 4.97
C GLU A 111 8.54 -0.32 4.22
N ASN A 112 7.25 -0.13 4.50
CA ASN A 112 6.44 0.90 3.86
C ASN A 112 6.73 2.28 4.47
N TYR A 113 6.66 3.31 3.64
CA TYR A 113 6.82 4.71 4.07
C TYR A 113 5.52 5.47 3.83
N LEU A 114 4.72 5.63 4.88
CA LEU A 114 3.42 6.28 4.84
C LEU A 114 3.58 7.71 5.36
N MET A 115 3.55 8.70 4.46
CA MET A 115 3.72 10.11 4.81
C MET A 115 2.43 10.69 5.43
N ALA A 116 2.55 11.88 6.00
CA ALA A 116 1.51 12.45 6.84
C ALA A 116 0.16 12.56 6.12
N TYR A 117 -0.93 12.32 6.86
CA TYR A 117 -2.31 12.33 6.36
C TYR A 117 -2.63 11.29 5.28
N THR A 118 -1.78 10.28 5.10
CA THR A 118 -2.15 9.14 4.26
C THR A 118 -3.32 8.39 4.87
N HIS A 119 -4.25 7.94 4.04
CA HIS A 119 -5.36 7.10 4.45
C HIS A 119 -5.32 5.75 3.73
N ILE A 120 -5.35 4.67 4.52
CA ILE A 120 -5.54 3.30 4.05
C ILE A 120 -6.91 2.83 4.55
N ALA A 121 -7.88 2.76 3.64
CA ALA A 121 -9.22 2.28 3.95
C ALA A 121 -9.26 0.79 4.28
N HIS A 122 -10.46 0.33 4.62
CA HIS A 122 -10.74 -1.07 4.91
C HIS A 122 -10.37 -2.01 3.75
N ASP A 123 -9.93 -3.21 4.12
CA ASP A 123 -9.64 -4.33 3.21
C ASP A 123 -8.55 -4.04 2.16
N CYS A 124 -7.79 -2.96 2.35
CA CYS A 124 -6.66 -2.65 1.49
C CYS A 124 -5.49 -3.61 1.75
N LYS A 125 -4.70 -3.83 0.71
CA LYS A 125 -3.47 -4.64 0.78
C LYS A 125 -2.32 -3.88 0.15
N THR A 126 -1.18 -3.83 0.83
CA THR A 126 0.05 -3.25 0.28
C THR A 126 1.19 -4.26 0.32
N GLY A 127 2.03 -4.23 -0.72
CA GLY A 127 3.26 -5.01 -0.78
C GLY A 127 4.38 -4.40 0.07
N LYS A 128 5.62 -4.76 -0.28
CA LYS A 128 6.82 -4.29 0.40
C LYS A 128 7.33 -2.97 -0.17
N GLY A 129 7.82 -2.07 0.68
CA GLY A 129 8.54 -0.87 0.27
C GLY A 129 7.68 0.15 -0.49
N VAL A 130 6.38 0.15 -0.27
CA VAL A 130 5.41 1.10 -0.82
C VAL A 130 5.63 2.47 -0.19
N ILE A 131 5.57 3.51 -1.03
CA ILE A 131 5.63 4.90 -0.57
C ILE A 131 4.28 5.55 -0.85
N LEU A 132 3.63 5.99 0.21
CA LEU A 132 2.41 6.79 0.14
C LEU A 132 2.75 8.22 0.57
N ALA A 133 2.77 9.16 -0.37
CA ALA A 133 3.11 10.54 -0.08
C ALA A 133 1.93 11.29 0.57
N ASN A 134 2.18 12.50 1.07
CA ASN A 134 1.25 13.23 1.92
C ASN A 134 -0.16 13.32 1.32
N ASN A 135 -1.18 13.05 2.14
CA ASN A 135 -2.59 13.06 1.75
C ASN A 135 -2.95 12.10 0.60
N SER A 136 -2.14 11.07 0.34
CA SER A 136 -2.59 10.01 -0.56
C SER A 136 -3.65 9.16 0.13
N THR A 137 -4.73 8.88 -0.59
CA THR A 137 -5.94 8.28 -0.03
C THR A 137 -6.34 7.07 -0.84
N LEU A 138 -6.40 5.91 -0.17
CA LEU A 138 -6.87 4.66 -0.76
C LEU A 138 -8.33 4.45 -0.38
N GLY A 139 -9.20 4.23 -1.37
CA GLY A 139 -10.54 3.72 -1.13
C GLY A 139 -10.53 2.24 -0.70
N GLY A 140 -11.67 1.72 -0.28
CA GLY A 140 -11.78 0.33 0.20
C GLY A 140 -11.31 -0.70 -0.83
N HIS A 141 -10.71 -1.79 -0.34
CA HIS A 141 -10.26 -2.94 -1.16
C HIS A 141 -9.18 -2.61 -2.21
N VAL A 142 -8.42 -1.52 -2.05
CA VAL A 142 -7.31 -1.21 -2.96
C VAL A 142 -6.13 -2.16 -2.72
N GLU A 143 -5.53 -2.66 -3.79
CA GLU A 143 -4.31 -3.48 -3.74
C GLU A 143 -3.13 -2.70 -4.33
N ILE A 144 -2.02 -2.58 -3.60
CA ILE A 144 -0.79 -1.92 -4.05
C ILE A 144 0.36 -2.91 -4.04
N GLY A 145 0.99 -3.09 -5.20
CA GLY A 145 2.18 -3.92 -5.39
C GLY A 145 3.43 -3.36 -4.73
N SER A 146 4.45 -4.19 -4.64
CA SER A 146 5.70 -3.85 -3.98
C SER A 146 6.43 -2.72 -4.70
N TYR A 147 7.05 -1.83 -3.93
CA TYR A 147 7.86 -0.71 -4.40
C TYR A 147 7.13 0.31 -5.28
N ALA A 148 5.79 0.26 -5.30
CA ALA A 148 5.00 1.31 -5.91
C ALA A 148 5.12 2.62 -5.10
N THR A 149 5.02 3.75 -5.79
CA THR A 149 4.99 5.07 -5.18
C THR A 149 3.71 5.79 -5.59
N VAL A 150 2.99 6.29 -4.59
CA VAL A 150 1.79 7.10 -4.77
C VAL A 150 2.11 8.52 -4.36
N GLY A 151 2.04 9.45 -5.30
CA GLY A 151 2.30 10.86 -5.08
C GLY A 151 1.32 11.53 -4.12
N GLY A 152 1.68 12.72 -3.65
CA GLY A 152 0.85 13.43 -2.67
C GLY A 152 -0.48 13.86 -3.26
N LEU A 153 -1.53 13.93 -2.44
CA LEU A 153 -2.90 14.29 -2.86
C LEU A 153 -3.50 13.37 -3.94
N VAL A 154 -3.00 12.13 -4.07
CA VAL A 154 -3.60 11.14 -4.96
C VAL A 154 -4.81 10.51 -4.29
N ALA A 155 -5.91 10.36 -5.03
CA ALA A 155 -7.06 9.57 -4.62
C ALA A 155 -7.15 8.31 -5.49
N ILE A 156 -7.19 7.14 -4.86
CA ILE A 156 -7.34 5.84 -5.52
C ILE A 156 -8.72 5.29 -5.21
N HIS A 157 -9.52 5.09 -6.26
CA HIS A 157 -10.88 4.58 -6.13
C HIS A 157 -10.89 3.14 -5.62
N GLN A 158 -11.96 2.76 -4.90
CA GLN A 158 -12.15 1.41 -4.38
C GLN A 158 -11.94 0.32 -5.44
N PHE A 159 -11.40 -0.83 -5.00
CA PHE A 159 -11.06 -2.02 -5.79
C PHE A 159 -9.97 -1.85 -6.85
N VAL A 160 -9.32 -0.68 -6.94
CA VAL A 160 -8.22 -0.47 -7.89
C VAL A 160 -6.98 -1.23 -7.46
N LYS A 161 -6.29 -1.81 -8.45
CA LYS A 161 -4.97 -2.43 -8.29
C LYS A 161 -3.87 -1.53 -8.85
N ILE A 162 -2.81 -1.33 -8.09
CA ILE A 162 -1.59 -0.65 -8.50
C ILE A 162 -0.48 -1.69 -8.54
N GLY A 163 0.14 -1.89 -9.70
CA GLY A 163 1.18 -2.91 -9.88
C GLY A 163 2.52 -2.55 -9.27
N ASP A 164 3.40 -3.55 -9.15
CA ASP A 164 4.74 -3.39 -8.60
C ASP A 164 5.54 -2.30 -9.33
N TYR A 165 6.31 -1.51 -8.59
CA TYR A 165 7.15 -0.42 -9.11
C TYR A 165 6.41 0.66 -9.92
N ALA A 166 5.08 0.67 -9.92
CA ALA A 166 4.31 1.73 -10.54
C ALA A 166 4.57 3.07 -9.81
N TYR A 167 4.47 4.16 -10.55
CA TYR A 167 4.59 5.50 -10.01
C TYR A 167 3.36 6.33 -10.36
N ILE A 168 2.64 6.80 -9.35
CA ILE A 168 1.49 7.68 -9.51
C ILE A 168 1.93 9.11 -9.22
N GLY A 169 1.82 9.99 -10.20
CA GLY A 169 2.10 11.42 -10.02
C GLY A 169 1.16 12.06 -8.99
N GLY A 170 1.64 13.07 -8.28
CA GLY A 170 0.82 13.79 -7.29
C GLY A 170 -0.44 14.41 -7.91
N LYS A 171 -1.45 14.65 -7.07
CA LYS A 171 -2.75 15.23 -7.45
C LYS A 171 -3.46 14.45 -8.57
N SER A 172 -3.33 13.13 -8.56
CA SER A 172 -3.97 12.27 -9.56
C SER A 172 -5.22 11.58 -9.02
N GLY A 173 -6.20 11.37 -9.88
CA GLY A 173 -7.39 10.56 -9.61
C GLY A 173 -7.31 9.22 -10.34
N VAL A 174 -7.17 8.12 -9.60
CA VAL A 174 -7.01 6.77 -10.17
C VAL A 174 -8.31 5.97 -10.03
N VAL A 175 -8.96 5.68 -11.16
CA VAL A 175 -10.26 4.97 -11.19
C VAL A 175 -10.22 3.56 -11.82
N LYS A 176 -9.07 3.22 -12.41
CA LYS A 176 -8.76 1.97 -13.11
C LYS A 176 -7.40 1.46 -12.69
N ASP A 177 -7.13 0.19 -12.94
CA ASP A 177 -5.90 -0.46 -12.51
C ASP A 177 -4.68 0.17 -13.22
N ILE A 178 -3.56 0.25 -12.50
CA ILE A 178 -2.29 0.77 -13.00
C ILE A 178 -1.32 -0.39 -13.13
N PRO A 179 -0.88 -0.76 -14.36
CA PRO A 179 0.04 -1.87 -14.55
C PRO A 179 1.38 -1.69 -13.80
N PRO A 180 2.09 -2.79 -13.51
CA PRO A 180 3.43 -2.73 -12.95
C PRO A 180 4.38 -1.91 -13.83
N PHE A 181 5.39 -1.31 -13.20
CA PHE A 181 6.52 -0.63 -13.85
C PHE A 181 6.18 0.64 -14.64
N VAL A 182 4.92 1.11 -14.65
CA VAL A 182 4.50 2.30 -15.41
C VAL A 182 4.44 3.56 -14.56
N ILE A 183 4.40 4.70 -15.23
CA ILE A 183 4.05 6.00 -14.66
C ILE A 183 2.60 6.31 -15.05
N ALA A 184 1.79 6.73 -14.10
CA ALA A 184 0.46 7.27 -14.35
C ALA A 184 0.27 8.61 -13.64
N ALA A 185 -0.42 9.57 -14.25
CA ALA A 185 -0.70 10.86 -13.63
C ALA A 185 -1.95 11.53 -14.23
N GLY A 186 -2.57 12.45 -13.49
CA GLY A 186 -3.69 13.28 -13.94
C GLY A 186 -5.01 12.97 -13.24
N ASP A 187 -6.01 13.81 -13.51
CA ASP A 187 -7.37 13.68 -12.98
C ASP A 187 -8.38 13.66 -14.16
N ARG A 188 -8.76 12.50 -14.69
CA ARG A 188 -8.40 11.11 -14.34
C ARG A 188 -7.01 10.70 -14.87
N ALA A 189 -6.34 9.79 -14.17
CA ALA A 189 -4.97 9.39 -14.51
C ALA A 189 -4.86 8.73 -15.89
N VAL A 190 -3.76 9.01 -16.60
CA VAL A 190 -3.38 8.39 -17.88
C VAL A 190 -1.94 7.87 -17.82
N LEU A 191 -1.56 6.96 -18.72
CA LEU A 191 -0.22 6.36 -18.72
C LEU A 191 0.83 7.23 -19.42
N HIS A 192 1.97 7.42 -18.76
CA HIS A 192 3.12 8.22 -19.24
C HIS A 192 4.36 7.35 -19.58
N GLY A 193 4.17 6.07 -19.87
CA GLY A 193 5.27 5.14 -20.18
C GLY A 193 5.82 4.45 -18.94
N LEU A 194 7.03 3.88 -19.07
CA LEU A 194 7.69 3.15 -17.99
C LEU A 194 8.32 4.08 -16.95
N ASN A 195 8.34 3.63 -15.69
CA ASN A 195 9.07 4.22 -14.57
C ASN A 195 10.59 3.96 -14.68
N ASN A 196 11.19 4.39 -15.78
CA ASN A 196 12.60 4.10 -16.08
C ASN A 196 13.56 4.59 -14.98
N VAL A 197 13.24 5.70 -14.30
CA VAL A 197 14.04 6.22 -13.20
C VAL A 197 13.97 5.28 -11.99
N GLY A 198 12.77 4.86 -11.59
CA GLY A 198 12.57 3.93 -10.48
C GLY A 198 13.24 2.57 -10.73
N LEU A 199 13.05 2.01 -11.93
CA LEU A 199 13.64 0.72 -12.31
C LEU A 199 15.18 0.77 -12.29
N LYS A 200 15.79 1.83 -12.84
CA LYS A 200 17.25 2.00 -12.82
C LYS A 200 17.81 2.17 -11.40
N ARG A 201 17.12 2.92 -10.53
CA ARG A 201 17.53 3.08 -9.12
C ARG A 201 17.45 1.77 -8.34
N ARG A 202 16.64 0.82 -8.81
CA ARG A 202 16.51 -0.54 -8.27
C ARG A 202 17.38 -1.56 -9.00
N ASN A 203 18.33 -1.11 -9.82
CA ASN A 203 19.29 -1.95 -10.55
C ASN A 203 18.63 -2.98 -11.49
N PHE A 204 17.48 -2.66 -12.07
CA PHE A 204 16.92 -3.49 -13.14
C PHE A 204 17.85 -3.50 -14.34
N GLU A 205 18.11 -4.69 -14.86
CA GLU A 205 18.98 -4.89 -16.02
C GLU A 205 18.47 -4.09 -17.24
N PRO A 206 19.37 -3.44 -18.01
CA PRO A 206 18.96 -2.71 -19.21
C PRO A 206 18.23 -3.59 -20.24
N SER A 207 18.51 -4.89 -20.29
CA SER A 207 17.80 -5.86 -21.13
C SER A 207 16.34 -6.03 -20.72
N VAL A 208 16.07 -6.18 -19.42
CA VAL A 208 14.72 -6.29 -18.86
C VAL A 208 13.89 -5.04 -19.17
N ILE A 209 14.45 -3.85 -18.93
CA ILE A 209 13.78 -2.57 -19.25
C ILE A 209 13.45 -2.48 -20.75
N ARG A 210 14.33 -2.98 -21.63
CA ARG A 210 14.04 -3.03 -23.08
C ARG A 210 12.87 -3.96 -23.39
N GLN A 211 12.77 -5.13 -22.77
CA GLN A 211 11.64 -6.04 -23.00
C GLN A 211 10.33 -5.45 -22.47
N LEU A 212 10.33 -4.86 -21.27
CA LEU A 212 9.18 -4.12 -20.74
C LEU A 212 8.74 -2.99 -21.68
N LYS A 213 9.68 -2.26 -22.28
CA LYS A 213 9.37 -1.17 -23.20
C LYS A 213 8.66 -1.68 -24.47
N LYS A 214 9.09 -2.83 -24.99
CA LYS A 214 8.41 -3.50 -26.11
C LYS A 214 7.00 -3.94 -25.69
N ALA A 215 6.85 -4.57 -24.53
CA ALA A 215 5.56 -5.04 -24.03
C ALA A 215 4.58 -3.85 -23.85
N TYR A 216 5.02 -2.77 -23.20
CA TYR A 216 4.24 -1.54 -23.07
C TYR A 216 3.74 -1.02 -24.43
N ARG A 217 4.60 -1.01 -25.45
CA ARG A 217 4.22 -0.57 -26.80
C ARG A 217 3.12 -1.47 -27.39
N ILE A 218 3.25 -2.79 -27.25
CA ILE A 218 2.25 -3.76 -27.71
C ILE A 218 0.88 -3.49 -27.08
N PHE A 219 0.83 -3.34 -25.75
CA PHE A 219 -0.43 -3.16 -25.01
C PHE A 219 -1.08 -1.78 -25.22
N PHE A 220 -0.28 -0.71 -25.31
CA PHE A 220 -0.79 0.66 -25.16
C PHE A 220 -0.58 1.57 -26.38
N ARG A 221 0.17 1.14 -27.41
CA ARG A 221 0.50 2.02 -28.55
C ARG A 221 0.14 1.47 -29.94
N ILE A 222 -0.20 0.18 -30.05
CA ILE A 222 -0.45 -0.47 -31.36
C ILE A 222 -1.95 -0.67 -31.64
N GLY A 223 -2.84 -0.43 -30.65
CA GLY A 223 -4.29 -0.53 -30.85
C GLY A 223 -4.84 -1.97 -30.82
N LEU A 224 -4.09 -2.91 -30.23
CA LEU A 224 -4.54 -4.29 -30.05
C LEU A 224 -5.52 -4.44 -28.88
N THR A 225 -6.40 -5.44 -28.98
CA THR A 225 -7.14 -5.93 -27.82
C THR A 225 -6.19 -6.56 -26.79
N VAL A 226 -6.63 -6.72 -25.54
CA VAL A 226 -5.80 -7.34 -24.49
C VAL A 226 -5.38 -8.75 -24.90
N THR A 227 -6.30 -9.57 -25.41
CA THR A 227 -6.01 -10.95 -25.87
C THR A 227 -4.92 -10.97 -26.94
N GLN A 228 -5.06 -10.14 -27.99
CA GLN A 228 -4.07 -10.05 -29.06
C GLN A 228 -2.71 -9.52 -28.55
N ALA A 229 -2.73 -8.57 -27.62
CA ALA A 229 -1.51 -8.05 -27.01
C ALA A 229 -0.76 -9.11 -26.18
N VAL A 230 -1.49 -9.97 -25.45
CA VAL A 230 -0.93 -11.11 -24.71
C VAL A 230 -0.30 -12.11 -25.66
N GLU A 231 -1.02 -12.54 -26.70
CA GLU A 231 -0.52 -13.49 -27.70
C GLU A 231 0.75 -12.96 -28.39
N ARG A 232 0.72 -11.70 -28.82
CA ARG A 232 1.85 -11.06 -29.49
C ARG A 232 3.04 -10.89 -28.55
N THR A 233 2.81 -10.52 -27.30
CA THR A 233 3.88 -10.41 -26.29
C THR A 233 4.54 -11.76 -26.07
N LYS A 234 3.78 -12.85 -25.97
CA LYS A 234 4.32 -14.22 -25.83
C LYS A 234 5.14 -14.66 -27.05
N ALA A 235 4.75 -14.24 -28.25
CA ALA A 235 5.43 -14.62 -29.49
C ALA A 235 6.69 -13.78 -29.79
N GLU A 236 6.66 -12.47 -29.52
CA GLU A 236 7.68 -11.52 -30.01
C GLU A 236 8.65 -11.03 -28.93
N ILE A 237 8.35 -11.26 -27.64
CA ILE A 237 9.12 -10.73 -26.52
C ILE A 237 9.63 -11.88 -25.65
N GLU A 238 10.88 -11.76 -25.21
CA GLU A 238 11.48 -12.67 -24.24
C GLU A 238 10.70 -12.64 -22.91
N GLN A 239 10.29 -13.81 -22.42
CA GLN A 239 9.44 -13.95 -21.23
C GLN A 239 10.25 -13.92 -19.94
N VAL A 240 10.95 -12.81 -19.70
CA VAL A 240 11.55 -12.53 -18.39
C VAL A 240 10.46 -12.33 -17.33
N PRO A 241 10.71 -12.60 -16.04
CA PRO A 241 9.69 -12.57 -14.98
C PRO A 241 8.85 -11.28 -14.97
N GLU A 242 9.47 -10.13 -15.19
CA GLU A 242 8.81 -8.83 -15.21
C GLU A 242 7.79 -8.69 -16.34
N VAL A 243 8.10 -9.23 -17.52
CA VAL A 243 7.18 -9.21 -18.68
C VAL A 243 5.98 -10.12 -18.40
N VAL A 244 6.21 -11.26 -17.75
CA VAL A 244 5.14 -12.17 -17.32
C VAL A 244 4.23 -11.48 -16.31
N THR A 245 4.79 -10.93 -15.24
CA THR A 245 4.04 -10.17 -14.22
C THR A 245 3.23 -9.02 -14.83
N PHE A 246 3.83 -8.25 -15.74
CA PHE A 246 3.14 -7.16 -16.44
C PHE A 246 1.95 -7.66 -17.27
N THR A 247 2.15 -8.76 -18.00
CA THR A 247 1.13 -9.35 -18.88
C THR A 247 -0.03 -9.94 -18.07
N GLU A 248 0.28 -10.71 -17.03
CA GLU A 248 -0.70 -11.35 -16.15
C GLU A 248 -1.53 -10.33 -15.37
N PHE A 249 -0.90 -9.25 -14.90
CA PHE A 249 -1.63 -8.16 -14.24
C PHE A 249 -2.70 -7.57 -15.16
N ILE A 250 -2.34 -7.26 -16.42
CA ILE A 250 -3.27 -6.66 -17.37
C ILE A 250 -4.39 -7.65 -17.72
N GLN A 251 -4.06 -8.93 -17.89
CA GLN A 251 -5.02 -9.98 -18.21
C GLN A 251 -6.04 -10.22 -17.08
N ASN A 252 -5.60 -10.11 -15.82
CA ASN A 252 -6.42 -10.42 -14.65
C ASN A 252 -7.06 -9.17 -14.00
N SER A 253 -7.03 -8.02 -14.69
CA SER A 253 -7.61 -6.77 -14.21
C SER A 253 -9.15 -6.81 -14.26
N ASN A 254 -9.79 -6.65 -13.10
CA ASN A 254 -11.25 -6.63 -12.99
C ASN A 254 -11.85 -5.25 -13.32
N ARG A 255 -11.09 -4.17 -13.14
CA ARG A 255 -11.55 -2.80 -13.42
C ARG A 255 -11.15 -2.31 -14.82
N GLY A 256 -10.42 -3.15 -15.56
CA GLY A 256 -9.64 -2.74 -16.70
C GLY A 256 -8.48 -1.84 -16.30
N VAL A 257 -7.52 -1.73 -17.20
CA VAL A 257 -6.32 -0.92 -17.00
C VAL A 257 -6.48 0.50 -17.53
N THR A 258 -5.80 1.43 -16.87
CA THR A 258 -5.61 2.81 -17.36
C THR A 258 -4.91 2.80 -18.73
N ARG A 259 -5.26 3.75 -19.60
CA ARG A 259 -4.70 3.89 -20.94
C ARG A 259 -4.16 5.29 -21.17
#